data_AF-A0AAD6KR46-F1
#
_entry.id   AF-A0AAD6KR46-F1
#
_cell.length_a   1.000
_cell.length_b   1.000
_cell.length_c   1.000
_cell.angle_alpha   90.00
_cell.angle_beta   90.00
_cell.angle_gamma   90.00
#
_symmetry.space_group_name_H-M   'P 1'
#
loop_
_entity.id
_entity.type
_entity.pdbx_description
1 polymer ?
#
loop_
_entity_poly.entity_id
_entity_poly.type
_entity_poly.pdbx_seq_one_letter_code
_entity_poly.pdbx_strand_id
1 'polypeptide(L)'
;MVKAYGQEHVYKHPWERVTSASWRKFSDPENKRTLSHIVEVDTLNHKLDPESGKLYTTRAITVHAPGPWFVRKIIGQDICHCVESTVVDARN
;
A
#
# COMPACT_ATOMS: atom_id res chain seq x y z
N MET A 1 -2.88 24.15 4.31
CA MET A 1 -4.30 23.86 3.99
C MET A 1 -4.47 22.36 3.92
N VAL A 2 -5.38 21.77 4.70
CA VAL A 2 -5.67 20.33 4.69
C VAL A 2 -7.00 20.13 3.96
N LYS A 3 -7.08 19.12 3.08
CA LYS A 3 -8.31 18.74 2.38
C LYS A 3 -8.58 17.25 2.59
N ALA A 4 -9.79 16.91 3.01
CA ALA A 4 -10.19 15.54 3.32
C ALA A 4 -11.21 15.03 2.28
N TYR A 5 -11.12 13.74 1.96
CA TYR A 5 -12.04 13.01 1.09
C TYR A 5 -12.39 11.68 1.77
N GLY A 6 -13.63 11.21 1.60
CA GLY A 6 -14.11 9.94 2.15
C GLY A 6 -14.79 9.09 1.08
N GLN A 7 -14.55 7.79 1.10
CA GLN A 7 -15.19 6.80 0.23
C GLN A 7 -15.39 5.50 1.02
N GLU A 8 -16.56 4.89 0.87
CA GLU A 8 -16.89 3.59 1.47
C GLU A 8 -17.02 2.51 0.39
N HIS A 9 -16.60 1.29 0.72
CA HIS A 9 -16.72 0.12 -0.15
C HIS A 9 -16.92 -1.16 0.68
N VAL A 10 -17.81 -2.05 0.24
CA VAL A 10 -18.11 -3.32 0.90
C VAL A 10 -17.59 -4.49 0.07
N TYR A 11 -16.58 -5.20 0.59
CA TYR A 11 -16.09 -6.44 -0.01
C TYR A 11 -16.97 -7.63 0.39
N LYS A 12 -17.55 -8.33 -0.59
CA LYS A 12 -18.38 -9.53 -0.37
C LYS A 12 -17.52 -10.80 -0.19
N HIS A 13 -16.52 -10.72 0.69
CA HIS A 13 -15.57 -11.80 0.98
C HIS A 13 -15.29 -11.88 2.49
N PRO A 14 -14.94 -13.07 3.02
CA PRO A 14 -14.50 -13.22 4.41
C PRO A 14 -13.30 -12.31 4.74
N TRP A 15 -13.18 -11.93 6.01
CA TRP A 15 -12.14 -11.03 6.50
C TRP A 15 -10.74 -11.49 6.11
N GLU A 16 -10.45 -12.78 6.26
CA GLU A 16 -9.15 -13.38 5.98
C GLU A 16 -8.77 -13.19 4.51
N ARG A 17 -9.76 -13.27 3.60
CA ARG A 17 -9.54 -13.08 2.17
C ARG A 17 -9.28 -11.62 1.84
N VAL A 18 -10.03 -10.69 2.45
CA VAL A 18 -9.84 -9.24 2.24
C VAL A 18 -8.47 -8.80 2.77
N THR A 19 -8.11 -9.22 3.98
CA THR A 19 -6.82 -8.91 4.62
C THR A 19 -5.65 -9.49 3.83
N SER A 20 -5.75 -10.76 3.40
CA SER A 20 -4.70 -11.38 2.56
C SER A 20 -4.53 -10.66 1.22
N ALA A 21 -5.64 -10.27 0.58
CA ALA A 21 -5.60 -9.49 -0.66
C ALA A 21 -4.99 -8.10 -0.44
N SER A 22 -5.28 -7.43 0.68
CA SER A 22 -4.69 -6.13 1.01
C SER A 22 -3.16 -6.18 1.12
N TRP A 23 -2.60 -7.23 1.73
CA TRP A 23 -1.15 -7.42 1.75
C TRP A 23 -0.58 -7.77 0.37
N ARG A 24 -1.28 -8.56 -0.45
CA ARG A 24 -0.78 -8.97 -1.77
C ARG A 24 -1.07 -7.99 -2.91
N LYS A 25 -1.86 -6.93 -2.67
CA LYS A 25 -2.41 -6.06 -3.73
C LYS A 25 -1.37 -5.54 -4.72
N PHE A 26 -0.15 -5.25 -4.25
CA PHE A 26 0.93 -4.71 -5.07
C PHE A 26 1.97 -5.74 -5.52
N SER A 27 2.02 -6.92 -4.90
CA SER A 27 3.05 -7.94 -5.15
C SER A 27 2.55 -9.15 -5.94
N ASP A 28 1.22 -9.31 -6.05
CA ASP A 28 0.63 -10.42 -6.80
C ASP A 28 1.00 -10.35 -8.30
N PRO A 29 1.58 -11.41 -8.90
CA PRO A 29 1.90 -11.45 -10.32
C PRO A 29 0.72 -11.10 -11.24
N GLU A 30 -0.50 -11.48 -10.86
CA GLU A 30 -1.72 -11.20 -11.64
C GLU A 30 -2.00 -9.68 -11.73
N ASN A 31 -1.62 -8.92 -10.71
CA ASN A 31 -1.86 -7.48 -10.63
C ASN A 31 -0.82 -6.64 -11.35
N LYS A 32 0.36 -7.20 -11.70
CA LYS A 32 1.47 -6.43 -12.31
C LYS A 32 1.07 -5.69 -13.58
N ARG A 33 0.19 -6.27 -14.40
CA ARG A 33 -0.29 -5.63 -15.63
C ARG A 33 -1.18 -4.42 -15.33
N THR A 34 -2.05 -4.52 -14.33
CA THR A 34 -3.01 -3.45 -13.96
C THR A 34 -2.34 -2.36 -13.12
N LEU A 35 -1.32 -2.74 -12.33
CA LEU A 35 -0.58 -1.86 -11.44
C LEU A 35 0.85 -1.60 -11.97
N SER A 36 0.98 -1.34 -13.27
CA SER A 36 2.29 -1.17 -13.94
C SER A 36 3.10 0.03 -13.44
N HIS A 37 2.47 0.94 -12.68
CA HIS A 37 3.12 2.07 -12.03
C HIS A 37 3.84 1.67 -10.74
N ILE A 38 3.53 0.51 -10.15
CA ILE A 38 4.26 -0.01 -8.99
C ILE A 38 5.54 -0.68 -9.49
N VAL A 39 6.67 -0.13 -9.12
CA VAL A 39 7.99 -0.60 -9.52
C VAL A 39 8.49 -1.67 -8.56
N GLU A 40 8.39 -1.40 -7.26
CA GLU A 40 8.95 -2.25 -6.20
C GLU A 40 8.15 -2.13 -4.90
N VAL A 41 8.15 -3.20 -4.12
CA VAL A 41 7.51 -3.27 -2.80
C VAL A 41 8.39 -4.06 -1.85
N ASP A 42 8.89 -3.39 -0.82
CA ASP A 42 9.76 -3.97 0.20
C ASP A 42 9.08 -3.99 1.56
N THR A 43 9.26 -5.07 2.31
CA THR A 43 8.81 -5.14 3.71
C THR A 43 9.95 -4.68 4.60
N LEU A 44 9.80 -3.51 5.22
CA LEU A 44 10.81 -2.92 6.11
C LEU A 44 10.71 -3.49 7.54
N ASN A 45 9.48 -3.77 7.99
CA ASN A 45 9.23 -4.30 9.33
C ASN A 45 8.02 -5.24 9.30
N HIS A 46 8.10 -6.31 10.10
CA HIS A 46 7.01 -7.26 10.31
C HIS A 46 7.11 -7.79 11.74
N LYS A 47 6.19 -7.39 12.61
CA LYS A 47 6.22 -7.72 14.04
C LYS A 47 4.84 -8.09 14.55
N LEU A 48 4.74 -9.29 15.15
CA LEU A 48 3.61 -9.66 15.98
C LEU A 48 3.87 -9.17 17.41
N ASP A 49 2.95 -8.37 17.95
CA ASP A 49 2.98 -7.98 19.35
C ASP A 49 2.35 -9.10 20.21
N PRO A 50 3.12 -9.76 21.10
CA PRO A 50 2.60 -10.87 21.89
C PRO A 50 1.56 -10.45 22.93
N GLU A 51 1.59 -9.20 23.41
CA GLU A 51 0.63 -8.73 24.43
C GLU A 51 -0.74 -8.45 23.80
N SER A 52 -0.77 -7.65 22.72
CA SER A 52 -2.03 -7.32 22.04
C SER A 52 -2.50 -8.36 21.02
N GLY A 53 -1.60 -9.22 20.53
CA GLY A 53 -1.87 -10.14 19.43
C GLY A 53 -1.97 -9.46 18.05
N LYS A 54 -1.61 -8.18 17.94
CA LYS A 54 -1.69 -7.40 16.69
C LYS A 54 -0.43 -7.56 15.85
N LEU A 55 -0.61 -7.67 14.54
CA LEU A 55 0.48 -7.72 13.58
C LEU A 55 0.71 -6.35 12.97
N TYR A 56 1.91 -5.82 13.17
CA TYR A 56 2.38 -4.56 12.62
C TYR A 56 3.27 -4.84 11.41
N THR A 57 2.99 -4.18 10.30
CA THR A 57 3.80 -4.28 9.09
C THR A 57 4.06 -2.89 8.54
N THR A 58 5.31 -2.65 8.13
CA THR A 58 5.73 -1.41 7.46
C THR A 58 6.36 -1.78 6.13
N ARG A 59 5.91 -1.16 5.05
CA ARG A 59 6.39 -1.40 3.69
C ARG A 59 6.83 -0.12 3.01
N ALA A 60 7.89 -0.20 2.21
CA ALA A 60 8.25 0.81 1.24
C ALA A 60 7.69 0.41 -0.12
N ILE A 61 7.08 1.37 -0.82
CA ILE A 61 6.49 1.17 -2.14
C ILE A 61 7.11 2.19 -3.08
N THR A 62 7.77 1.73 -4.14
CA THR A 62 8.33 2.58 -5.19
C THR A 62 7.33 2.67 -6.34
N VAL A 63 6.94 3.89 -6.68
CA VAL A 63 5.90 4.18 -7.67
C VAL A 63 6.47 5.07 -8.77
N HIS A 64 6.25 4.70 -10.02
CA HIS A 64 6.41 5.58 -11.17
C HIS A 64 5.22 6.55 -11.23
N ALA A 65 5.49 7.80 -10.85
CA ALA A 65 4.53 8.89 -10.74
C ALA A 65 5.08 10.16 -11.42
N PRO A 66 5.11 10.23 -12.76
CA PRO A 66 5.68 11.36 -13.51
C PRO A 66 4.95 12.68 -13.32
N GLY A 67 3.76 12.65 -12.74
CA GLY A 67 2.92 13.83 -12.55
C GLY A 67 2.58 14.54 -13.87
N PRO A 68 2.03 15.77 -13.79
CA PRO A 68 1.85 16.61 -14.96
C PRO A 68 3.19 16.98 -15.61
N TRP A 69 3.23 17.07 -16.94
CA TRP A 69 4.46 17.29 -17.71
C TRP A 69 5.26 18.54 -17.26
N PHE A 70 4.60 19.59 -16.80
CA PHE A 70 5.24 20.82 -16.34
C PHE A 70 5.90 20.66 -14.98
N VAL A 71 5.36 19.80 -14.10
CA VAL A 71 5.94 19.49 -12.79
C VAL A 71 7.23 18.68 -12.97
N ARG A 72 7.21 17.71 -13.89
CA ARG A 72 8.39 16.89 -14.21
C ARG A 72 9.59 17.73 -14.63
N LYS A 73 9.39 18.81 -15.39
CA LYS A 73 10.47 19.73 -15.79
C LYS A 73 11.12 20.47 -14.62
N ILE A 74 10.40 20.66 -13.52
CA ILE A 74 10.90 21.38 -12.33
C ILE A 74 11.59 20.40 -11.38
N ILE A 75 10.97 19.24 -11.11
CA ILE A 75 11.45 18.29 -10.10
C ILE A 75 12.60 17.41 -10.64
N GLY A 76 12.59 17.06 -11.92
CA GLY A 76 13.66 16.26 -12.55
C GLY A 76 13.62 14.76 -12.24
N GLN A 77 12.61 14.26 -11.52
CA GLN A 77 12.37 12.83 -11.30
C GLN A 77 10.88 12.48 -11.46
N ASP A 78 10.61 11.21 -11.74
CA ASP A 78 9.27 10.63 -11.90
C ASP A 78 9.03 9.43 -10.97
N ILE A 79 9.86 9.27 -9.94
CA ILE A 79 9.73 8.23 -8.92
C ILE A 79 9.20 8.84 -7.61
N CYS A 80 8.30 8.11 -6.96
CA CYS A 80 7.77 8.43 -5.64
C CYS A 80 7.95 7.23 -4.72
N HIS A 81 8.44 7.47 -3.50
CA HIS A 81 8.53 6.45 -2.46
C HIS A 81 7.43 6.70 -1.42
N CYS A 82 6.59 5.69 -1.21
CA CYS A 82 5.53 5.71 -0.22
C CYS A 82 5.86 4.75 0.92
N VAL A 83 5.53 5.15 2.15
CA VAL A 83 5.56 4.25 3.31
C VAL A 83 4.13 3.85 3.65
N GLU A 84 3.88 2.55 3.66
CA GLU A 84 2.61 1.98 4.10
C GLU A 84 2.81 1.34 5.48
N SER A 85 2.01 1.76 6.46
CA SER A 85 1.95 1.16 7.79
C SER A 85 0.59 0.52 8.00
N THR A 86 0.57 -0.79 8.26
CA THR A 86 -0.67 -1.54 8.49
C THR A 86 -0.63 -2.24 9.85
N VAL A 87 -1.77 -2.28 10.52
CA VAL A 87 -1.99 -3.07 11.74
C VAL A 87 -3.16 -4.00 11.50
N VAL A 88 -2.96 -5.29 11.75
CA VAL A 88 -4.03 -6.29 11.67
C VAL A 88 -4.26 -6.85 13.07
N ASP A 89 -5.51 -6.76 13.53
CA ASP A 89 -5.99 -7.46 14.70
C ASP A 89 -6.72 -8.72 14.21
N ALA A 90 -6.36 -9.89 14.73
CA ALA A 90 -7.00 -11.15 14.36
C ALA A 90 -8.17 -11.51 15.29
N ARG A 91 -8.35 -10.78 16.39
CA ARG A 91 -9.40 -11.06 17.39
C ARG A 91 -10.68 -10.25 17.18
N ASN A 92 -10.60 -9.16 16.43
CA ASN A 92 -11.69 -8.22 16.13
C ASN A 92 -11.79 -8.01 14.62
#